data_AF-A0A9W9ZGC0-F1
#
_entry.id   AF-A0A9W9ZGC0-F1
#
_cell.length_a   1.000
_cell.length_b   1.000
_cell.length_c   1.000
_cell.angle_alpha   90.00
_cell.angle_beta   90.00
_cell.angle_gamma   90.00
#
_symmetry.space_group_name_H-M   'P 1'
#
loop_
_entity.id
_entity.type
_entity.pdbx_description
1 polymer ?
#
loop_
_entity_poly.entity_id
_entity_poly.type
_entity_poly.pdbx_seq_one_letter_code
_entity_poly.pdbx_strand_id
1 'polypeptide(L)'
;MTVIKQGAEPVAFKSYFVAWEPQMWNKKMSYEDQMKAIKQDNDKVDENAWSLTEWNEKLKPKNFPLEVLQRKGEDLPEGVDPTKKEMHLDDDKFEEMFKMSKNEWEKVPQWKKNQCKKSLDLF
;
A
#
# COMPACT_ATOMS: atom_id res chain seq x y z
N MET A 1 -30.28 20.96 28.51
CA MET A 1 -29.27 20.08 27.89
C MET A 1 -29.81 18.66 27.93
N THR A 2 -30.20 18.09 26.79
CA THR A 2 -30.82 16.75 26.76
C THR A 2 -29.71 15.70 26.68
N VAL A 3 -29.51 14.93 27.74
CA VAL A 3 -28.56 13.81 27.76
C VAL A 3 -29.28 12.60 27.18
N ILE A 4 -28.89 12.16 25.99
CA ILE A 4 -29.41 10.94 25.37
C ILE A 4 -28.59 9.76 25.90
N LYS A 5 -29.28 8.76 26.45
CA LYS A 5 -28.66 7.50 26.91
C LYS A 5 -28.88 6.41 25.86
N GLN A 6 -27.95 5.46 25.77
CA GLN A 6 -28.03 4.30 24.88
C GLN A 6 -29.37 3.57 25.05
N GLY A 7 -30.08 3.30 23.95
CA GLY A 7 -31.41 2.65 23.93
C GLY A 7 -32.59 3.61 24.12
N ALA A 8 -32.35 4.83 24.64
CA ALA A 8 -33.36 5.86 24.85
C ALA A 8 -33.32 6.94 23.76
N GLU A 9 -33.01 6.57 22.51
CA GLU A 9 -32.99 7.51 21.39
C GLU A 9 -34.42 7.94 20.99
N PRO A 10 -34.62 9.22 20.61
CA PRO A 10 -35.93 9.72 20.19
C PRO A 10 -36.50 8.99 18.99
N VAL A 11 -37.83 8.89 18.90
CA VAL A 11 -38.53 8.20 17.80
C VAL A 11 -38.14 8.77 16.43
N ALA A 12 -38.02 10.09 16.33
CA ALA A 12 -37.58 10.76 15.11
C ALA A 12 -36.18 10.32 14.64
N PHE A 13 -35.29 9.96 15.56
CA PHE A 13 -33.97 9.44 15.22
C PHE A 13 -34.05 7.99 14.71
N LYS A 14 -34.85 7.16 15.39
CA LYS A 14 -35.05 5.74 15.03
C LYS A 14 -35.72 5.58 13.66
N SER A 15 -36.61 6.50 13.27
CA SER A 15 -37.30 6.45 11.97
C SER A 15 -36.40 6.63 10.75
N TYR A 16 -35.18 7.15 10.91
CA TYR A 16 -34.23 7.23 9.78
C TYR A 16 -33.63 5.88 9.41
N PHE A 17 -33.74 4.87 10.28
CA PHE A 17 -33.12 3.56 10.10
C PHE A 17 -34.21 2.48 10.03
N VAL A 18 -34.46 1.97 8.82
CA VAL A 18 -35.51 0.97 8.55
C VAL A 18 -35.31 -0.35 9.33
N ALA A 19 -34.06 -0.72 9.61
CA ALA A 19 -33.70 -1.93 10.36
C ALA A 19 -33.37 -1.65 11.84
N TRP A 20 -33.92 -0.57 12.42
CA TRP A 20 -33.68 -0.24 13.83
C TRP A 20 -34.40 -1.21 14.76
N GLU A 21 -33.71 -2.21 15.30
CA GLU A 21 -34.26 -3.03 16.39
C GLU A 21 -33.91 -2.43 17.77
N PRO A 22 -34.89 -2.11 18.63
CA PRO A 22 -34.63 -1.57 19.97
C PRO A 22 -33.69 -2.44 20.82
N GLN A 23 -33.69 -3.75 20.59
CA GLN A 23 -32.83 -4.71 21.27
C GLN A 23 -31.48 -5.01 20.58
N MET A 24 -31.09 -4.29 19.52
CA MET A 24 -29.83 -4.57 18.79
C MET A 24 -28.61 -4.61 19.74
N TRP A 25 -28.62 -3.78 20.78
CA TRP A 25 -27.51 -3.67 21.74
C TRP A 25 -27.54 -4.72 22.85
N ASN A 26 -28.66 -5.41 23.06
CA ASN A 26 -28.74 -6.52 24.02
C ASN A 26 -28.09 -7.81 23.49
N LYS A 27 -27.87 -7.88 22.16
CA LYS A 27 -27.35 -9.07 21.48
C LYS A 27 -25.84 -9.03 21.21
N LYS A 28 -25.19 -7.87 21.38
CA LYS A 28 -23.75 -7.72 21.12
C LYS A 28 -22.98 -7.81 22.44
N MET A 29 -21.80 -8.43 22.40
CA MET A 29 -20.82 -8.40 23.50
C MET A 29 -20.59 -6.95 23.95
N SER A 30 -20.39 -6.74 25.26
CA SER A 30 -20.01 -5.44 25.80
C SER A 30 -18.76 -4.92 25.08
N TYR A 31 -18.60 -3.60 24.95
CA TYR A 31 -17.38 -3.01 24.39
C TYR A 31 -16.13 -3.52 25.11
N GLU A 32 -16.21 -3.70 26.43
CA GLU A 32 -15.10 -4.24 27.23
C GLU A 32 -14.78 -5.70 26.86
N ASP A 33 -15.80 -6.53 26.64
CA ASP A 33 -15.63 -7.92 26.23
C ASP A 33 -15.06 -8.01 24.80
N GLN A 34 -15.50 -7.12 23.90
CA GLN A 34 -14.96 -7.02 22.53
C GLN A 34 -13.46 -6.67 22.57
N MET A 35 -13.09 -5.67 23.36
CA MET A 35 -11.69 -5.25 23.49
C MET A 35 -10.82 -6.34 24.13
N LYS A 36 -11.36 -7.09 25.09
CA LYS A 36 -10.65 -8.21 25.71
C LYS A 36 -10.45 -9.37 24.73
N ALA A 37 -11.46 -9.70 23.93
CA ALA A 37 -11.35 -10.73 22.90
C ALA A 37 -10.32 -10.37 21.83
N ILE A 38 -10.33 -9.12 21.34
CA ILE A 38 -9.34 -8.63 20.36
C ILE A 38 -7.92 -8.71 20.93
N LYS A 39 -7.70 -8.30 22.18
CA LYS A 39 -6.38 -8.41 22.82
C LYS A 39 -5.93 -9.86 22.92
N GLN A 40 -6.82 -10.75 23.35
CA GLN A 40 -6.50 -12.17 23.51
C GLN A 40 -6.23 -12.86 22.17
N ASP A 41 -6.85 -12.43 21.08
CA ASP A 41 -6.57 -12.93 19.75
C ASP A 41 -5.26 -12.35 19.17
N ASN A 42 -4.95 -11.08 19.44
CA ASN A 42 -3.67 -10.49 19.09
C ASN A 42 -2.50 -11.16 19.83
N ASP A 43 -2.68 -11.55 21.10
CA ASP A 43 -1.67 -12.28 21.88
C ASP A 43 -1.40 -13.70 21.32
N LYS A 44 -2.29 -14.24 20.48
CA LYS A 44 -2.11 -15.54 19.80
C LYS A 44 -1.47 -15.40 18.42
N VAL A 45 -1.33 -14.17 17.91
CA VAL A 45 -0.59 -13.93 16.67
C VAL A 45 0.88 -14.03 17.04
N ASP A 46 1.53 -15.09 16.55
CA ASP A 46 3.00 -15.18 16.60
C ASP A 46 3.57 -13.91 15.95
N GLU A 47 4.42 -13.19 16.68
CA GLU A 47 5.07 -11.97 16.18
C GLU A 47 5.84 -12.23 14.87
N ASN A 48 6.23 -13.49 14.60
CA ASN A 48 6.87 -13.94 13.37
C ASN A 48 5.91 -14.42 12.27
N ALA A 49 4.59 -14.46 12.49
CA ALA A 49 3.62 -14.92 11.48
C ALA A 49 3.58 -14.04 10.23
N TRP A 50 4.06 -12.79 10.34
CA TRP A 50 4.43 -11.99 9.18
C TRP A 50 5.95 -11.90 9.12
N SER A 51 6.58 -12.89 8.48
CA SER A 51 8.01 -12.85 8.22
C SER A 51 8.33 -11.62 7.35
N LEU A 52 8.76 -10.55 8.01
CA LEU A 52 9.15 -9.29 7.35
C LEU A 52 10.20 -9.57 6.28
N THR A 53 11.06 -10.57 6.50
CA THR A 53 12.09 -11.00 5.56
C THR A 53 11.52 -11.63 4.29
N GLU A 54 10.51 -12.50 4.40
CA GLU A 54 9.93 -13.21 3.26
C GLU A 54 9.14 -12.25 2.34
N TRP A 55 8.41 -11.31 2.93
CA TRP A 55 7.73 -10.24 2.18
C TRP A 55 8.72 -9.24 1.59
N ASN A 56 9.79 -8.88 2.30
CA ASN A 56 10.83 -8.00 1.78
C ASN A 56 11.56 -8.63 0.59
N GLU A 57 11.82 -9.94 0.59
CA GLU A 57 12.37 -10.64 -0.57
C GLU A 57 11.38 -10.66 -1.74
N LYS A 58 10.11 -10.95 -1.47
CA LYS A 58 9.06 -11.00 -2.50
C LYS A 58 8.75 -9.64 -3.11
N LEU A 59 8.85 -8.57 -2.33
CA LEU A 59 8.61 -7.19 -2.74
C LEU A 59 9.89 -6.47 -3.18
N LYS A 60 11.06 -7.09 -3.05
CA LYS A 60 12.33 -6.50 -3.49
C LYS A 60 12.22 -6.18 -4.98
N PRO A 61 12.40 -4.90 -5.38
CA PRO A 61 12.40 -4.54 -6.79
C PRO A 61 13.43 -5.40 -7.52
N LYS A 62 12.99 -6.11 -8.56
CA LYS A 62 13.91 -6.84 -9.44
C LYS A 62 14.65 -5.82 -10.29
N ASN A 63 15.97 -5.83 -10.19
CA ASN A 63 16.84 -5.05 -11.05
C ASN A 63 17.23 -5.87 -12.28
N PHE A 64 17.38 -5.20 -13.42
CA PHE A 64 17.75 -5.81 -14.68
C PHE A 64 18.86 -5.00 -15.38
N PRO A 65 19.72 -5.65 -16.18
CA PRO A 65 20.69 -4.96 -17.02
C PRO A 65 20.03 -3.98 -18.00
N LEU A 66 20.74 -2.92 -18.35
CA LEU A 66 20.25 -1.86 -19.24
C LEU A 66 19.75 -2.41 -20.57
N GLU A 67 20.48 -3.38 -21.14
CA GLU A 67 20.21 -3.98 -22.44
C GLU A 67 18.88 -4.75 -22.46
N VAL A 68 18.45 -5.24 -21.30
CA VAL A 68 17.19 -5.96 -21.13
C VAL A 68 16.03 -4.96 -21.03
N LEU A 69 16.26 -3.82 -20.36
CA LEU A 69 15.24 -2.77 -20.18
C LEU A 69 15.05 -1.91 -21.44
N GLN A 70 16.06 -1.81 -22.30
CA GLN A 70 15.97 -1.14 -23.62
C GLN A 70 15.08 -1.87 -24.63
N ARG A 71 14.70 -3.12 -24.35
CA ARG A 71 13.77 -3.85 -25.21
C ARG A 71 12.37 -3.21 -25.21
N LYS A 72 11.54 -3.57 -26.19
CA LYS A 72 10.21 -2.96 -26.39
C LYS A 72 9.10 -3.96 -26.08
N GLY A 73 8.04 -3.47 -25.45
CA GLY A 73 6.77 -4.18 -25.30
C GLY A 73 6.89 -5.57 -24.68
N GLU A 74 6.77 -6.60 -25.52
CA GLU A 74 6.66 -8.02 -25.14
C GLU A 74 8.00 -8.66 -24.73
N ASP A 75 9.13 -8.04 -25.07
CA ASP A 75 10.46 -8.55 -24.72
C ASP A 75 10.95 -8.13 -23.33
N LEU A 76 10.11 -7.39 -22.57
CA LEU A 76 10.43 -6.98 -21.20
C LEU A 76 10.23 -8.15 -20.22
N PRO A 77 11.13 -8.30 -19.23
CA PRO A 77 10.94 -9.26 -18.15
C PRO A 77 9.64 -9.04 -17.36
N GLU A 78 9.06 -10.14 -16.90
CA GLU A 78 7.84 -10.13 -16.08
C GLU A 78 8.05 -9.33 -14.77
N GLY A 79 7.22 -8.32 -14.56
CA GLY A 79 7.27 -7.42 -13.40
C GLY A 79 8.04 -6.11 -13.62
N VAL A 80 8.55 -5.84 -14.83
CA VAL A 80 9.08 -4.51 -15.20
C VAL A 80 7.95 -3.61 -15.65
N ASP A 81 7.81 -2.43 -15.03
CA ASP A 81 6.86 -1.42 -15.47
C ASP A 81 7.41 -0.68 -16.71
N PRO A 82 6.77 -0.77 -17.90
CA PRO A 82 7.23 -0.10 -19.11
C PRO A 82 7.30 1.44 -18.96
N THR A 83 6.54 2.01 -18.04
CA THR A 83 6.52 3.47 -17.79
C THR A 83 7.63 3.93 -16.86
N LYS A 84 8.27 3.02 -16.11
CA LYS A 84 9.30 3.32 -15.10
C LYS A 84 10.49 2.37 -15.20
N LYS A 85 10.88 2.00 -16.43
CA LYS A 85 12.00 1.09 -16.70
C LYS A 85 13.28 1.50 -15.97
N GLU A 86 13.54 2.79 -15.82
CA GLU A 86 14.70 3.32 -15.12
C GLU A 86 14.78 2.92 -13.64
N MET A 87 13.65 2.70 -12.96
CA MET A 87 13.62 2.30 -11.55
C MET A 87 14.06 0.84 -11.35
N HIS A 88 14.05 0.05 -12.43
CA HIS A 88 14.49 -1.33 -12.47
C HIS A 88 15.96 -1.48 -12.86
N LEU A 89 16.71 -0.39 -13.03
CA LEU A 89 18.17 -0.46 -13.16
C LEU A 89 18.80 -0.69 -11.78
N ASP A 90 19.96 -1.35 -11.73
CA ASP A 90 20.81 -1.34 -10.54
C ASP A 90 21.22 0.09 -10.18
N ASP A 91 21.34 0.36 -8.88
CA ASP A 91 21.64 1.70 -8.37
C ASP A 91 22.96 2.24 -8.96
N ASP A 92 23.99 1.40 -9.06
CA ASP A 92 25.28 1.76 -9.66
C ASP A 92 25.14 2.19 -11.12
N LYS A 93 24.35 1.45 -11.91
CA LYS A 93 24.16 1.76 -13.33
C LYS A 93 23.24 2.95 -13.53
N PHE A 94 22.25 3.09 -12.65
CA PHE A 94 21.39 4.27 -12.60
C PHE A 94 22.21 5.53 -12.37
N GLU A 95 23.09 5.52 -11.36
CA GLU A 95 23.96 6.65 -11.07
C GLU A 95 24.97 6.91 -12.20
N GLU A 96 25.49 5.88 -12.86
CA GLU A 96 26.39 6.06 -14.03
C GLU A 96 25.69 6.77 -15.20
N MET A 97 24.46 6.35 -15.54
CA MET A 97 23.75 6.87 -16.72
C MET A 97 23.05 8.21 -16.45
N PHE A 98 22.42 8.36 -15.27
CA PHE A 98 21.67 9.56 -14.91
C PHE A 98 22.49 10.59 -14.11
N LYS A 99 23.69 10.21 -13.62
CA LYS A 99 24.59 11.05 -12.80
C LYS A 99 23.91 11.64 -11.56
N MET A 100 22.92 10.94 -11.04
CA MET A 100 22.16 11.30 -9.84
C MET A 100 21.59 10.03 -9.21
N SER A 101 21.28 10.10 -7.91
CA SER A 101 20.68 8.99 -7.18
C SER A 101 19.19 8.81 -7.52
N LYS A 102 18.62 7.61 -7.30
CA LYS A 102 17.17 7.37 -7.44
C LYS A 102 16.32 8.31 -6.58
N ASN A 103 16.80 8.67 -5.39
CA ASN A 103 16.13 9.63 -4.49
C ASN A 103 16.07 11.04 -5.08
N GLU A 104 17.12 11.47 -5.78
CA GLU A 104 17.13 12.76 -6.48
C GLU A 104 16.26 12.71 -7.73
N TRP A 105 16.30 11.59 -8.46
CA TRP A 105 15.47 11.35 -9.63
C TRP A 105 13.98 11.53 -9.33
N GLU A 106 13.49 11.03 -8.20
CA GLU A 106 12.08 11.21 -7.82
C GLU A 106 11.65 12.68 -7.79
N LYS A 107 12.54 13.58 -7.36
CA LYS A 107 12.31 15.03 -7.27
C LYS A 107 12.43 15.75 -8.61
N VAL A 108 12.97 15.09 -9.65
CA VAL A 108 13.11 15.68 -10.99
C VAL A 108 11.74 15.82 -11.66
N PRO A 109 11.44 16.96 -12.30
CA PRO A 109 10.18 17.15 -13.00
C PRO A 109 10.04 16.18 -14.20
N GLN A 110 8.80 15.80 -14.51
CA GLN A 110 8.49 14.77 -15.51
C GLN A 110 9.08 15.05 -16.90
N TRP A 111 9.15 16.31 -17.33
CA TRP A 111 9.72 16.67 -18.64
C TRP A 111 11.21 16.30 -18.73
N LYS A 112 11.97 16.50 -17.66
CA LYS A 112 13.41 16.18 -17.60
C LYS A 112 13.62 14.67 -17.45
N LYS A 113 12.74 13.99 -16.70
CA LYS A 113 12.71 12.52 -16.66
C LYS A 113 12.53 11.94 -18.06
N ASN A 114 11.52 12.42 -18.79
CA ASN A 114 11.23 11.96 -20.16
C ASN A 114 12.40 12.23 -21.13
N GLN A 115 13.10 13.35 -20.98
CA GLN A 115 14.27 13.68 -21.80
C GLN A 115 15.42 12.68 -21.56
N CYS A 116 15.76 12.42 -20.30
CA CYS A 116 16.82 11.47 -19.95
C CYS A 116 16.44 10.02 -20.31
N LYS A 117 15.16 9.64 -20.16
CA LYS A 117 14.67 8.32 -20.61
C LYS A 117 14.83 8.15 -22.13
N LYS A 118 14.53 9.18 -22.92
CA LYS A 118 14.71 9.16 -24.37
C LYS A 118 16.19 9.03 -24.78
N SER A 119 17.12 9.65 -24.06
CA SER A 119 18.55 9.50 -24.37
C SER A 119 19.09 8.10 -24.14
N LEU A 120 18.40 7.29 -23.35
CA LEU A 120 18.80 5.91 -23.00
C LEU A 120 17.95 4.85 -23.68
N ASP A 121 17.04 5.24 -24.58
CA ASP A 121 16.01 4.39 -25.20
C ASP A 121 15.16 3.62 -24.16
N LEU A 122 14.94 4.25 -23.00
CA LEU A 122 14.10 3.74 -21.91
C LEU A 122 12.69 4.36 -21.90
N PHE A 123 12.30 5.02 -23.00
CA PHE A 123 10.97 5.60 -23.16
C PHE A 123 9.92 4.53 -23.48
#